data_AF-A0A0F8ZVL4-F1
#
_entry.id   AF-A0A0F8ZVL4-F1
#
_cell.length_a   1.000
_cell.length_b   1.000
_cell.length_c   1.000
_cell.angle_alpha   90.00
_cell.angle_beta   90.00
_cell.angle_gamma   90.00
#
_symmetry.space_group_name_H-M   'P 1'
#
loop_
_entity.id
_entity.type
_entity.pdbx_description
1 polymer ?
#
loop_
_entity_poly.entity_id
_entity_poly.type
_entity_poly.pdbx_seq_one_letter_code
_entity_poly.pdbx_strand_id
1 'polypeptide(L)'
;MEAAEHDYTSHVAPRLRFRHDVKDETASARALFLNSGIHPENDDISRELWMTIIGETIGKLMRCTNKLALTQDPEVRQRWKDDGYHEIVVATSLLSRLAEVWEAKP
;
A
#
# COMPACT_ATOMS: atom_id res chain seq x y z
N MET A 1 -7.71 5.93 -36.74
CA MET A 1 -6.64 5.26 -35.97
C MET A 1 -6.19 6.24 -34.87
N GLU A 2 -7.11 6.64 -33.98
CA GLU A 2 -6.88 7.68 -32.95
C GLU A 2 -7.46 7.27 -31.58
N ALA A 3 -8.37 6.29 -31.54
CA ALA A 3 -9.01 5.83 -30.29
C ALA A 3 -8.08 5.03 -29.37
N ALA A 4 -6.99 4.43 -29.90
CA ALA A 4 -6.10 3.56 -29.13
C ALA A 4 -5.02 4.32 -28.32
N GLU A 5 -4.58 5.50 -28.78
CA GLU A 5 -3.60 6.33 -28.04
C GLU A 5 -4.24 7.07 -26.85
N HIS A 6 -5.52 7.43 -26.97
CA HIS A 6 -6.25 8.13 -25.92
C HIS A 6 -6.60 7.23 -24.72
N ASP A 7 -6.76 5.92 -24.96
CA ASP A 7 -7.02 4.91 -23.92
C ASP A 7 -5.74 4.50 -23.18
N TYR A 8 -4.60 4.38 -23.90
CA TYR A 8 -3.31 4.04 -23.32
C TYR A 8 -2.81 5.09 -22.32
N THR A 9 -2.94 6.37 -22.64
CA THR A 9 -2.48 7.47 -21.78
C THR A 9 -3.33 7.66 -20.52
N SER A 10 -4.61 7.29 -20.55
CA SER A 10 -5.54 7.46 -19.42
C SER A 10 -5.15 6.63 -18.18
N HIS A 11 -4.52 5.47 -18.39
CA HIS A 11 -4.05 4.58 -17.33
C HIS A 11 -2.62 4.86 -16.88
N VAL A 12 -1.83 5.58 -17.69
CA VAL A 12 -0.43 5.89 -17.38
C VAL A 12 -0.35 6.86 -16.21
N ALA A 13 -1.15 7.93 -16.18
CA ALA A 13 -1.11 8.91 -15.09
C ALA A 13 -1.48 8.32 -13.71
N PRO A 14 -2.57 7.53 -13.57
CA PRO A 14 -2.87 6.82 -12.32
C PRO A 14 -1.78 5.84 -11.89
N ARG A 15 -1.18 5.10 -12.84
CA ARG A 15 -0.08 4.16 -12.55
C ARG A 15 1.19 4.87 -12.09
N LEU A 16 1.52 6.01 -12.71
CA LEU A 16 2.68 6.82 -12.32
C LEU A 16 2.49 7.43 -10.93
N ARG A 17 1.28 7.95 -10.64
CA ARG A 17 0.91 8.41 -9.29
C ARG A 17 1.02 7.29 -8.27
N PHE A 18 0.45 6.12 -8.55
CA PHE A 18 0.54 4.97 -7.65
C PHE A 18 1.99 4.56 -7.37
N ARG A 19 2.82 4.49 -8.41
CA ARG A 19 4.25 4.16 -8.25
C ARG A 19 4.99 5.22 -7.43
N HIS A 20 4.66 6.49 -7.61
CA HIS A 20 5.21 7.59 -6.84
C HIS A 20 4.81 7.48 -5.37
N ASP A 21 3.51 7.34 -5.09
CA ASP A 21 2.97 7.21 -3.74
C ASP A 21 3.56 6.00 -3.00
N VAL A 22 3.73 4.86 -3.68
CA VAL A 22 4.40 3.68 -3.10
C VAL A 22 5.86 3.98 -2.76
N LYS A 23 6.60 4.66 -3.65
CA LYS A 23 7.99 5.03 -3.38
C LYS A 23 8.12 5.98 -2.19
N ASP A 24 7.26 6.98 -2.12
CA ASP A 24 7.25 7.96 -1.03
C ASP A 24 6.85 7.31 0.29
N GLU A 25 5.86 6.41 0.27
CA GLU A 25 5.46 5.64 1.44
C GLU A 25 6.59 4.70 1.88
N THR A 26 7.28 4.03 0.96
CA THR A 26 8.46 3.21 1.29
C THR A 26 9.58 4.05 1.91
N ALA A 27 9.84 5.24 1.37
CA ALA A 27 10.85 6.15 1.92
C ALA A 27 10.45 6.68 3.31
N SER A 28 9.18 7.06 3.49
CA SER A 28 8.62 7.55 4.75
C SER A 28 8.60 6.44 5.80
N ALA A 29 8.16 5.25 5.44
CA ALA A 29 8.21 4.07 6.30
C ALA A 29 9.65 3.78 6.73
N ARG A 30 10.63 3.80 5.82
CA ARG A 30 12.06 3.68 6.19
C ARG A 30 12.52 4.75 7.17
N ALA A 31 12.12 6.02 6.96
CA ALA A 31 12.45 7.11 7.88
C ALA A 31 11.78 6.97 9.26
N LEU A 32 10.54 6.49 9.31
CA LEU A 32 9.81 6.20 10.55
C LEU A 32 10.36 4.97 11.26
N PHE A 33 10.74 3.94 10.51
CA PHE A 33 11.43 2.75 10.99
C PHE A 33 12.84 3.04 11.51
N LEU A 34 13.39 4.24 11.36
CA LEU A 34 14.60 4.67 12.06
C LEU A 34 14.29 5.34 13.42
N ASN A 35 13.02 5.69 13.67
CA ASN A 35 12.58 6.49 14.81
C ASN A 35 11.48 5.84 15.69
N SER A 36 10.89 4.71 15.26
CA SER A 36 9.95 3.89 16.05
C SER A 36 10.68 2.76 16.79
N GLY A 37 10.24 2.40 18.00
CA GLY A 37 10.89 1.37 18.83
C GLY A 37 10.84 -0.07 18.29
N ILE A 38 10.27 -0.27 17.10
CA ILE A 38 10.44 -1.49 16.30
C ILE A 38 10.99 -1.06 14.94
N HIS A 39 12.14 -1.59 14.57
CA HIS A 39 12.90 -1.28 13.36
C HIS A 39 12.92 -2.51 12.43
N PRO A 40 12.01 -2.70 11.48
CA PRO A 40 12.01 -3.91 10.63
C PRO A 40 13.30 -4.18 9.84
N GLU A 41 14.16 -3.17 9.68
CA GLU A 41 15.51 -3.32 9.11
C GLU A 41 16.59 -3.69 10.14
N ASN A 42 16.49 -3.21 11.38
CA ASN A 42 17.51 -3.40 12.43
C ASN A 42 17.10 -4.45 13.47
N ASP A 43 15.81 -4.61 13.69
CA ASP A 43 15.21 -5.64 14.51
C ASP A 43 15.07 -6.89 13.65
N ASP A 44 15.40 -8.02 14.28
CA ASP A 44 15.32 -9.33 13.70
C ASP A 44 13.85 -9.81 13.66
N ILE A 45 13.02 -9.07 12.92
CA ILE A 45 11.60 -9.38 12.70
C ILE A 45 11.53 -10.62 11.83
N SER A 46 10.94 -11.69 12.34
CA SER A 46 10.74 -12.95 11.61
C SER A 46 9.82 -12.76 10.41
N ARG A 47 9.90 -13.67 9.44
CA ARG A 47 9.02 -13.67 8.27
C ARG A 47 7.54 -13.75 8.66
N GLU A 48 7.19 -14.50 9.70
CA GLU A 48 5.82 -14.63 10.20
C GLU A 48 5.26 -13.32 10.73
N LEU A 49 6.07 -12.54 11.45
CA LEU A 49 5.64 -11.25 11.98
C LEU A 49 5.46 -10.23 10.83
N TRP A 50 6.34 -10.24 9.83
CA TRP A 50 6.14 -9.47 8.58
C TRP A 50 4.82 -9.82 7.90
N MET A 51 4.54 -11.12 7.72
CA MET A 51 3.28 -11.58 7.12
C MET A 51 2.07 -11.21 7.96
N THR A 52 2.19 -11.17 9.29
CA THR A 52 1.11 -10.73 10.19
C THR A 52 0.81 -9.24 9.99
N ILE A 53 1.83 -8.38 9.93
CA ILE A 53 1.67 -6.94 9.68
C ILE A 53 1.01 -6.70 8.32
N ILE A 54 1.50 -7.36 7.28
CA ILE A 54 0.92 -7.26 5.93
C ILE A 54 -0.54 -7.76 5.93
N GLY A 55 -0.82 -8.87 6.61
CA GLY A 55 -2.16 -9.42 6.75
C GLY A 55 -3.13 -8.43 7.42
N GLU A 56 -2.69 -7.70 8.44
CA GLU A 56 -3.49 -6.66 9.08
C GLU A 56 -3.83 -5.53 8.11
N THR A 57 -2.85 -5.03 7.35
CA THR A 57 -3.06 -3.98 6.33
C THR A 57 -4.03 -4.46 5.25
N ILE A 58 -3.88 -5.70 4.77
CA ILE A 58 -4.84 -6.30 3.82
C ILE A 58 -6.24 -6.39 4.45
N GLY A 59 -6.35 -6.73 5.74
CA GLY A 59 -7.62 -6.73 6.46
C GLY A 59 -8.30 -5.36 6.51
N LYS A 60 -7.53 -4.27 6.68
CA LYS A 60 -8.03 -2.89 6.62
C LYS A 60 -8.51 -2.52 5.22
N LEU A 61 -7.76 -2.91 4.19
CA LEU A 61 -8.18 -2.75 2.80
C LEU A 61 -9.51 -3.49 2.53
N MET A 62 -9.63 -4.75 2.96
CA MET A 62 -10.87 -5.52 2.81
C MET A 62 -12.04 -4.86 3.52
N ARG A 63 -11.81 -4.24 4.68
CA ARG A 63 -12.83 -3.44 5.38
C ARG A 63 -13.26 -2.24 4.53
N CYS A 64 -12.33 -1.50 3.93
CA CYS A 64 -12.66 -0.37 3.05
C CYS A 64 -13.51 -0.81 1.86
N THR A 65 -13.13 -1.91 1.20
CA THR A 65 -13.89 -2.51 0.09
C THR A 65 -15.30 -2.91 0.52
N ASN A 66 -15.45 -3.54 1.69
CA ASN A 66 -16.75 -3.89 2.23
C ASN A 66 -17.61 -2.66 2.52
N LYS A 67 -17.02 -1.57 3.04
CA LYS A 67 -17.74 -0.30 3.26
C LYS A 67 -18.17 0.35 1.95
N LEU A 68 -17.31 0.34 0.93
CA LEU A 68 -17.66 0.79 -0.42
C LEU A 68 -18.79 -0.01 -1.05
N ALA A 69 -18.95 -1.29 -0.73
CA ALA A 69 -20.08 -2.08 -1.23
C ALA A 69 -21.41 -1.69 -0.57
N LEU A 70 -21.38 -1.22 0.68
CA LEU A 70 -22.58 -0.97 1.49
C LEU A 70 -23.03 0.51 1.48
N THR A 71 -22.11 1.45 1.32
CA THR A 71 -22.40 2.89 1.44
C THR A 71 -22.85 3.48 0.10
N GLN A 72 -23.96 4.23 0.12
CA GLN A 72 -24.47 4.97 -1.05
C GLN A 72 -24.16 6.47 -0.99
N ASP A 73 -23.89 7.00 0.20
CA ASP A 73 -23.53 8.41 0.42
C ASP A 73 -22.21 8.75 -0.33
N PRO A 74 -22.21 9.73 -1.26
CA PRO A 74 -21.04 10.08 -2.05
C PRO A 74 -19.82 10.53 -1.23
N GLU A 75 -20.01 11.32 -0.18
CA GLU A 75 -18.91 11.85 0.63
C GLU A 75 -18.27 10.73 1.46
N VAL A 76 -19.10 9.90 2.09
CA VAL A 76 -18.63 8.75 2.85
C VAL A 76 -17.96 7.72 1.92
N ARG A 77 -18.49 7.51 0.71
CA ARG A 77 -17.84 6.67 -0.30
C ARG A 77 -16.49 7.22 -0.71
N GLN A 78 -16.36 8.54 -0.91
CA GLN A 78 -15.08 9.14 -1.29
C GLN A 78 -14.03 8.93 -0.21
N ARG A 79 -14.39 9.13 1.06
CA ARG A 79 -13.51 8.81 2.19
C ARG A 79 -13.02 7.35 2.17
N TRP A 80 -13.91 6.39 1.98
CA TRP A 80 -13.50 4.98 1.93
C TRP A 80 -12.67 4.63 0.68
N LYS A 81 -12.80 5.37 -0.43
CA LYS A 81 -11.90 5.23 -1.57
C LYS A 81 -10.50 5.74 -1.23
N ASP A 82 -10.41 6.88 -0.56
CA ASP A 82 -9.13 7.47 -0.19
C ASP A 82 -8.41 6.60 0.86
N ASP A 83 -9.14 6.15 1.89
CA ASP A 83 -8.63 5.21 2.90
C ASP A 83 -8.20 3.89 2.23
N GLY A 84 -9.04 3.32 1.35
CA GLY A 84 -8.72 2.09 0.63
C GLY A 84 -7.49 2.23 -0.28
N TYR A 85 -7.35 3.37 -0.97
CA TYR A 85 -6.16 3.66 -1.77
C TYR A 85 -4.90 3.72 -0.91
N HIS A 86 -4.97 4.43 0.22
CA HIS A 86 -3.86 4.49 1.19
C HIS A 86 -3.44 3.09 1.67
N GLU A 87 -4.39 2.24 2.06
CA GLU A 87 -4.08 0.86 2.52
C GLU A 87 -3.44 0.01 1.39
N ILE A 88 -3.82 0.20 0.12
CA ILE A 88 -3.15 -0.46 -1.02
C ILE A 88 -1.70 0.01 -1.14
N VAL A 89 -1.45 1.32 -1.02
CA VAL A 89 -0.10 1.89 -1.10
C VAL A 89 0.78 1.33 0.03
N VAL A 90 0.28 1.33 1.27
CA VAL A 90 0.98 0.80 2.44
C VAL A 90 1.28 -0.70 2.29
N ALA A 91 0.28 -1.51 1.90
CA ALA A 91 0.47 -2.95 1.71
C ALA A 91 1.52 -3.24 0.63
N THR A 92 1.49 -2.49 -0.47
CA THR A 92 2.45 -2.64 -1.57
C THR A 92 3.87 -2.24 -1.15
N SER A 93 4.00 -1.16 -0.37
CA SER A 93 5.27 -0.73 0.21
C SER A 93 5.87 -1.81 1.13
N LEU A 94 5.06 -2.38 2.02
CA LEU A 94 5.48 -3.46 2.93
C LEU A 94 5.89 -4.72 2.18
N LEU A 95 5.10 -5.15 1.19
CA LEU A 95 5.41 -6.31 0.34
C LEU A 95 6.71 -6.10 -0.46
N SER A 96 6.89 -4.90 -1.04
CA SER A 96 8.12 -4.55 -1.75
C SER A 96 9.32 -4.65 -0.81
N ARG A 97 9.18 -4.18 0.42
CA ARG A 97 10.27 -4.25 1.40
C ARG A 97 10.57 -5.67 1.84
N LEU A 98 9.55 -6.46 2.16
CA LEU A 98 9.73 -7.87 2.50
C LEU A 98 10.45 -8.64 1.40
N ALA A 99 10.12 -8.38 0.12
CA ALA A 99 10.80 -8.99 -1.01
C ALA A 99 12.30 -8.65 -1.07
N GLU A 100 12.70 -7.43 -0.69
CA GLU A 100 14.11 -7.03 -0.64
C GLU A 100 14.90 -7.73 0.47
N VAL A 101 14.26 -8.11 1.58
CA VAL A 101 14.93 -8.69 2.76
C VAL A 101 14.58 -10.15 3.03
N TRP A 102 13.83 -10.80 2.13
CA TRP A 102 13.24 -12.13 2.34
C TRP A 102 14.24 -13.19 2.80
N GLU A 103 15.38 -13.26 2.11
CA GLU A 103 16.46 -14.21 2.40
C GLU A 103 17.28 -13.82 3.64
N ALA A 104 17.28 -12.54 4.01
CA ALA A 104 18.03 -12.02 5.14
C ALA A 104 17.29 -12.16 6.47
N LYS A 105 15.98 -12.44 6.45
CA LYS A 105 15.19 -12.64 7.66
C LYS A 105 15.21 -14.11 8.09
N PRO A 106 15.24 -14.39 9.41
CA PRO A 106 15.11 -15.75 9.94
C PRO A 106 13.76 -16.36 9.55
#